data_AF-A0A4U0ZJE8-F1
#
_entry.id   AF-A0A4U0ZJE8-F1
#
_cell.length_a   1.000
_cell.length_b   1.000
_cell.length_c   1.000
_cell.angle_alpha   90.00
_cell.angle_beta   90.00
_cell.angle_gamma   90.00
#
_symmetry.space_group_name_H-M   'P 1'
#
loop_
_entity.id
_entity.type
_entity.pdbx_description
1 polymer ?
#
loop_
_entity_poly.entity_id
_entity_poly.type
_entity_poly.pdbx_seq_one_letter_code
_entity_poly.pdbx_strand_id
1 'polypeptide(L)'
;MNNTNLQQLHVLCLQMHQEGKTPSVGILRAKAPFKVSVTEAIEAIKRFNAQKPALDVPSEGNVSQQNPIPTTDKSVNLHARVEALEKEVAELKRALHQISNAQ
;
A
#
# COMPACT_ATOMS: atom_id res chain seq x y z
N MET A 1 9.29 -0.53 27.36
CA MET A 1 7.91 -0.62 26.85
C MET A 1 7.66 0.05 25.48
N ASN A 2 8.60 0.77 24.85
CA ASN A 2 8.29 1.58 23.65
C ASN A 2 8.24 0.80 22.32
N ASN A 3 8.85 -0.38 22.24
CA ASN A 3 8.85 -1.19 21.01
C ASN A 3 7.45 -1.69 20.63
N THR A 4 6.60 -1.99 21.62
CA THR A 4 5.23 -2.45 21.41
C THR A 4 4.37 -1.38 20.72
N ASN A 5 4.50 -0.12 21.15
CA ASN A 5 3.77 1.00 20.54
C ASN A 5 4.17 1.22 19.08
N LEU A 6 5.47 1.18 18.77
CA LEU A 6 5.96 1.31 17.38
C LEU A 6 5.47 0.18 16.48
N GLN A 7 5.42 -1.05 16.99
CA GLN A 7 4.90 -2.19 16.24
C GLN A 7 3.38 -2.06 15.98
N GLN A 8 2.62 -1.57 16.96
CA GLN A 8 1.19 -1.29 16.79
C GLN A 8 0.94 -0.17 15.78
N LEU A 9 1.77 0.88 15.77
CA LEU A 9 1.70 1.94 14.76
C LEU A 9 2.00 1.41 13.36
N HIS A 10 2.96 0.49 13.22
CA HIS A 10 3.26 -0.14 11.95
C HIS A 10 2.09 -0.98 11.41
N VAL A 11 1.45 -1.78 12.27
CA VAL A 11 0.23 -2.54 11.91
C VAL A 11 -0.89 -1.59 11.46
N LEU A 12 -1.06 -0.47 12.15
CA LEU A 12 -2.06 0.54 11.81
C LEU A 12 -1.76 1.20 10.44
N CYS A 13 -0.50 1.49 10.14
CA CYS A 13 -0.08 1.98 8.81
C CYS A 13 -0.43 0.96 7.70
N LEU A 14 -0.19 -0.33 7.93
CA LEU A 14 -0.56 -1.40 6.98
C LEU A 14 -2.07 -1.47 6.76
N GLN A 15 -2.86 -1.41 7.83
CA GLN A 15 -4.32 -1.45 7.74
C GLN A 15 -4.85 -0.26 6.94
N MET A 16 -4.38 0.95 7.24
CA MET A 16 -4.77 2.14 6.49
C MET A 16 -4.40 2.04 5.01
N HIS A 17 -3.23 1.48 4.71
CA HIS A 17 -2.80 1.28 3.33
C HIS A 17 -3.70 0.28 2.58
N GLN A 18 -4.13 -0.80 3.23
CA GLN A 18 -5.10 -1.75 2.68
C GLN A 18 -6.48 -1.12 2.45
N GLU A 19 -6.90 -0.19 3.31
CA GLU A 19 -8.10 0.64 3.11
C GLU A 19 -7.95 1.67 1.96
N GLY A 20 -6.79 1.74 1.30
CA GLY A 20 -6.49 2.72 0.25
C GLY A 20 -6.14 4.12 0.76
N LYS A 21 -5.94 4.30 2.07
CA LYS A 21 -5.60 5.59 2.70
C LYS A 21 -4.10 5.67 2.96
N THR A 22 -3.49 6.79 2.60
CA THR A 22 -2.08 7.04 2.91
C THR A 22 -1.91 7.35 4.40
N PRO A 23 -1.05 6.61 5.14
CA PRO A 23 -0.80 6.88 6.56
C PRO A 23 -0.06 8.22 6.71
N SER A 24 -0.71 9.20 7.35
CA SER A 24 -0.11 10.48 7.72
C SER A 24 0.02 10.60 9.23
N VAL A 25 0.94 11.44 9.70
CA VAL A 25 1.18 11.65 11.14
C VAL A 25 -0.11 12.06 11.86
N GLY A 26 -0.93 12.93 11.26
CA GLY A 26 -2.19 13.38 11.85
C GLY A 26 -3.21 12.24 12.00
N ILE A 27 -3.38 11.43 10.96
CA ILE A 27 -4.36 10.34 10.97
C ILE A 27 -3.90 9.20 11.90
N LEU A 28 -2.60 8.89 11.90
CA LEU A 28 -2.04 7.85 12.76
C LEU A 28 -2.23 8.20 14.24
N ARG A 29 -2.04 9.47 14.62
CA ARG A 29 -2.28 9.98 15.97
C ARG A 29 -3.77 10.02 16.33
N ALA A 30 -4.65 10.30 15.37
CA ALA A 30 -6.09 10.33 15.59
C ALA A 30 -6.71 8.93 15.75
N LYS A 31 -6.17 7.93 15.05
CA LYS A 31 -6.71 6.56 15.03
C LYS A 31 -6.05 5.60 16.03
N ALA A 32 -4.90 5.98 16.60
CA ALA A 32 -4.26 5.19 17.65
C ALA A 32 -5.04 5.28 18.97
N PRO A 33 -5.24 4.16 19.69
CA PRO A 33 -5.92 4.14 20.99
C PRO A 33 -5.04 4.66 22.15
N PHE A 34 -3.89 5.25 21.85
CA PHE A 34 -2.90 5.73 22.82
C PHE A 34 -2.28 7.06 22.36
N LYS A 35 -1.63 7.75 23.30
CA LYS A 35 -0.92 9.00 22.99
C LYS A 35 0.31 8.69 22.17
N VAL A 36 0.29 9.13 20.91
CA VAL A 36 1.41 9.00 19.97
C VAL A 36 2.13 10.34 19.85
N SER A 37 3.43 10.36 20.10
CA SER A 37 4.26 11.52 19.81
C SER A 37 4.48 11.69 18.30
N VAL A 38 4.73 12.92 17.87
CA VAL A 38 5.04 13.23 16.47
C VAL A 38 6.27 12.46 16.01
N THR A 39 7.29 12.32 16.87
CA THR A 39 8.51 11.57 16.58
C THR A 39 8.25 10.08 16.39
N GLU A 40 7.43 9.45 17.24
CA GLU A 40 7.06 8.04 17.10
C GLU A 40 6.25 7.78 15.81
N ALA A 41 5.33 8.68 15.48
CA ALA A 41 4.56 8.58 14.25
C ALA A 41 5.46 8.68 13.00
N ILE A 42 6.39 9.64 12.99
CA ILE A 42 7.37 9.78 11.90
C ILE A 42 8.22 8.52 11.79
N GLU A 43 8.69 7.97 12.91
CA GLU A 43 9.52 6.76 12.91
C GLU A 43 8.74 5.55 12.37
N ALA A 44 7.49 5.37 12.78
CA ALA A 44 6.64 4.28 12.29
C ALA A 44 6.36 4.39 10.79
N ILE A 45 6.08 5.61 10.29
CA ILE A 45 5.88 5.87 8.86
C ILE A 45 7.18 5.64 8.09
N LYS A 46 8.33 6.07 8.61
CA LYS A 46 9.64 5.84 7.98
C LYS A 46 9.94 4.35 7.85
N ARG A 47 9.69 3.55 8.90
CA ARG A 47 9.84 2.09 8.87
C ARG A 47 8.88 1.44 7.87
N PHE A 48 7.62 1.87 7.87
CA PHE A 48 6.62 1.42 6.91
C PHE A 48 7.04 1.71 5.45
N ASN A 49 7.51 2.91 5.15
CA ASN A 49 8.00 3.29 3.83
C ASN A 49 9.31 2.58 3.44
N ALA A 50 10.13 2.17 4.40
CA ALA A 50 11.33 1.37 4.13
C ALA A 50 11.00 -0.10 3.83
N GLN A 51 9.94 -0.64 4.45
CA GLN A 51 9.48 -2.02 4.24
C GLN A 51 8.53 -2.16 3.06
N LYS A 52 7.84 -1.08 2.67
CA LYS A 52 7.11 -0.99 1.41
C LYS A 52 8.11 -0.57 0.32
N PRO A 53 8.50 -1.45 -0.63
CA PRO A 53 9.37 -1.04 -1.73
C PRO A 53 8.76 0.19 -2.39
N ALA A 54 9.56 1.26 -2.47
CA ALA A 54 9.14 2.63 -2.73
C ALA A 54 8.20 2.74 -3.95
N LEU A 55 6.90 2.73 -3.69
CA LEU A 55 5.86 3.14 -4.63
C LEU A 55 5.14 4.30 -3.94
N ASP A 56 5.51 5.50 -4.40
CA ASP A 56 4.97 6.81 -4.07
C ASP A 56 5.24 7.36 -2.67
N VAL A 57 6.22 8.26 -2.59
CA VAL A 57 6.25 9.30 -1.58
C VAL A 57 5.98 10.63 -2.29
N PRO A 58 4.77 11.22 -2.24
CA PRO A 58 4.66 12.67 -2.25
C PRO A 58 4.98 13.13 -0.83
N SER A 59 6.26 13.47 -0.62
CA SER A 59 6.71 14.18 0.57
C SER A 59 6.20 15.61 0.48
N GLU A 60 5.03 15.88 1.03
CA GLU A 60 4.55 17.24 1.26
C GLU A 60 5.38 17.84 2.39
N GLY A 61 6.39 18.64 2.03
CA GLY A 61 7.17 19.33 3.04
C GLY A 61 8.41 20.15 2.65
N ASN A 62 8.62 20.63 1.41
CA ASN A 62 9.22 21.96 1.12
C ASN A 62 9.47 22.20 -0.40
N VAL A 63 8.77 23.22 -0.92
CA VAL A 63 9.24 24.30 -1.81
C VAL A 63 10.04 23.96 -3.09
N SER A 64 9.43 24.39 -4.22
CA SER A 64 9.99 24.71 -5.55
C SER A 64 9.96 23.65 -6.66
N GLN A 65 9.08 23.93 -7.62
CA GLN A 65 9.23 23.79 -9.08
C GLN A 65 9.83 22.49 -9.63
N GLN A 66 8.97 21.65 -10.24
CA GLN A 66 8.92 21.39 -11.70
C GLN A 66 8.03 20.16 -11.95
N ASN A 67 7.16 20.27 -12.96
CA ASN A 67 6.33 19.19 -13.53
C ASN A 67 7.21 17.95 -13.84
N PRO A 68 6.70 16.71 -13.76
CA PRO A 68 5.89 16.21 -14.88
C PRO A 68 4.76 15.23 -14.50
N ILE A 69 3.67 15.32 -15.26
CA ILE A 69 2.70 14.25 -15.54
C ILE A 69 3.48 12.97 -15.94
N PRO A 70 3.18 11.78 -15.36
CA PRO A 70 2.28 10.84 -16.02
C PRO A 70 1.44 10.00 -15.05
N THR A 71 0.18 10.38 -14.85
CA THR A 71 -0.84 9.50 -14.26
C THR A 71 -1.26 8.37 -15.22
N THR A 72 -0.78 8.38 -16.47
CA THR A 72 -1.07 7.35 -17.49
C THR A 72 -0.31 6.05 -17.24
N ASP A 73 0.93 6.10 -16.75
CA ASP A 73 1.82 4.93 -16.69
C ASP A 73 1.36 3.86 -15.67
N LYS A 74 0.88 4.29 -14.51
CA LYS A 74 0.29 3.38 -13.50
C LYS A 74 -1.01 2.72 -13.95
N SER A 75 -1.85 3.46 -14.69
CA SER A 75 -3.10 2.90 -15.23
C SER A 75 -2.79 1.79 -16.24
N VAL A 76 -1.80 2.01 -17.11
CA VAL A 76 -1.32 1.02 -18.08
C VAL A 76 -0.73 -0.20 -17.37
N ASN A 77 0.05 0.00 -16.29
CA ASN A 77 0.61 -1.12 -15.52
C ASN A 77 -0.47 -1.95 -14.80
N LEU A 78 -1.46 -1.29 -14.20
CA LEU A 78 -2.59 -1.97 -13.55
C LEU A 78 -3.43 -2.74 -14.58
N HIS A 79 -3.70 -2.15 -15.74
CA HIS A 79 -4.46 -2.78 -16.81
C HIS A 79 -3.75 -4.04 -17.34
N ALA A 80 -2.43 -3.95 -17.61
CA ALA A 80 -1.64 -5.10 -18.04
C ALA A 80 -1.62 -6.22 -16.98
N ARG A 81 -1.61 -5.87 -15.69
CA ARG A 81 -1.64 -6.85 -14.60
C ARG A 81 -3.01 -7.52 -14.47
N VAL A 82 -4.09 -6.78 -14.68
CA VAL A 82 -5.45 -7.32 -14.70
C VAL A 82 -5.62 -8.26 -15.88
N GLU A 83 -5.18 -7.87 -17.08
CA GLU A 83 -5.25 -8.71 -18.28
C GLU A 83 -4.49 -10.04 -18.11
N ALA A 84 -3.29 -10.00 -17.53
CA ALA A 84 -2.52 -11.21 -17.22
C ALA A 84 -3.27 -12.14 -16.25
N LEU A 85 -3.84 -11.58 -15.18
CA LEU A 85 -4.62 -12.36 -14.20
C LEU A 85 -5.90 -12.94 -14.79
N GLU A 86 -6.61 -12.19 -15.64
CA GLU A 86 -7.81 -12.67 -16.33
C GLU A 86 -7.49 -13.85 -17.25
N LYS A 87 -6.34 -13.79 -17.95
CA LYS A 87 -5.86 -14.89 -18.78
C LYS A 87 -5.53 -16.14 -17.96
N GLU A 88 -4.77 -15.99 -16.89
CA GLU A 88 -4.42 -17.11 -15.99
C GLU A 88 -5.68 -17.79 -15.42
N VAL A 89 -6.67 -16.99 -15.01
CA VAL A 89 -7.96 -17.51 -14.52
C VAL A 89 -8.73 -18.24 -15.61
N ALA A 90 -8.72 -17.74 -16.86
CA ALA A 90 -9.37 -18.40 -17.98
C ALA A 90 -8.72 -19.75 -18.29
N GLU A 91 -7.39 -19.83 -18.27
CA GLU A 91 -6.66 -21.09 -18.48
C GLU A 91 -6.94 -22.10 -17.36
N LEU A 92 -6.94 -21.64 -16.11
CA LEU A 92 -7.26 -22.49 -14.96
C LEU A 92 -8.69 -23.01 -15.02
N LYS A 93 -9.66 -22.14 -15.36
CA LYS A 93 -11.07 -22.56 -15.57
C LYS A 93 -11.18 -23.59 -16.69
N ARG A 94 -10.44 -23.42 -17.79
CA ARG A 94 -10.43 -24.38 -18.90
C ARG A 94 -9.87 -25.73 -18.47
N ALA A 95 -8.75 -25.75 -17.75
CA ALA A 95 -8.15 -26.97 -17.23
C ALA A 95 -9.11 -27.70 -16.28
N LEU A 96 -9.77 -26.97 -15.37
CA LEU A 96 -10.77 -27.53 -14.46
C LEU A 96 -11.98 -28.09 -15.20
N HIS A 97 -12.50 -27.40 -16.22
CA HIS A 97 -13.58 -27.93 -17.05
C HIS A 97 -13.18 -29.20 -17.80
N GLN A 98 -11.94 -29.28 -18.29
CA GLN A 98 -11.45 -30.50 -18.96
C GLN A 98 -11.37 -31.68 -18.00
N ILE A 99 -10.92 -31.46 -16.77
CA ILE A 99 -10.88 -32.51 -15.74
C ILE A 99 -12.30 -32.91 -15.32
N SER A 100 -13.19 -31.93 -15.12
CA SER A 100 -14.57 -32.17 -14.69
C SER A 100 -15.43 -32.86 -15.76
N ASN A 101 -15.13 -32.68 -17.05
CA ASN A 101 -15.85 -33.32 -18.15
C ASN A 101 -15.21 -34.65 -18.60
N ALA A 102 -14.08 -35.04 -18.01
CA ALA A 102 -13.39 -36.31 -18.27
C ALA A 102 -13.75 -37.42 -17.26
N GLN A 103 -14.68 -37.16 -16.34
CA GLN A 103 -15.36 -38.15 -15.49
C GLN A 103 -16.80 -38.38 -15.96
#